data_AF-A0A7D5K4V5-F1
#
_entry.id   AF-A0A7D5K4V5-F1
#
_cell.length_a   1.000
_cell.length_b   1.000
_cell.length_c   1.000
_cell.angle_alpha   90.00
_cell.angle_beta   90.00
_cell.angle_gamma   90.00
#
_symmetry.space_group_name_H-M   'P 1'
#
loop_
_entity.id
_entity.type
_entity.pdbx_description
1 polymer ?
#
loop_
_entity_poly.entity_id
_entity_poly.type
_entity_poly.pdbx_seq_one_letter_code
_entity_poly.pdbx_strand_id
1 'polypeptide(L)'
;MTGGSYTTTCNACSSEIGASARYCPNCGERQPWFTDGDGSLEEVYRREMIAEAEDGGLQIGDRAQVDPRVLGLLVIALGLATISLIAVGVTAL
;
A
#
# COMPACT_ATOMS: atom_id res chain seq x y z
N MET A 1 -10.67 9.99 -25.35
CA MET A 1 -11.16 9.27 -24.17
C MET A 1 -11.69 7.91 -24.62
N THR A 2 -10.83 6.92 -24.82
CA THR A 2 -11.28 5.54 -25.12
C THR A 2 -11.26 4.74 -23.82
N GLY A 3 -12.37 4.80 -23.08
CA GLY A 3 -12.60 3.89 -21.96
C GLY A 3 -12.64 2.47 -22.51
N GLY A 4 -11.68 1.64 -22.10
CA GLY A 4 -11.62 0.24 -22.51
C GLY A 4 -12.93 -0.47 -22.14
N SER A 5 -13.50 -1.20 -23.09
CA SER A 5 -14.59 -2.14 -22.80
C SER A 5 -13.99 -3.36 -22.11
N TYR A 6 -13.71 -3.24 -20.82
CA TYR A 6 -13.23 -4.37 -20.03
C TYR A 6 -14.37 -5.37 -19.89
N THR A 7 -14.22 -6.55 -20.48
CA THR A 7 -15.12 -7.70 -20.27
C THR A 7 -14.44 -8.71 -19.34
N THR A 8 -15.25 -9.44 -18.57
CA THR A 8 -14.84 -10.49 -17.65
C THR A 8 -15.87 -11.61 -17.67
N THR A 9 -15.56 -12.73 -17.03
CA THR A 9 -16.44 -13.89 -16.99
C THR A 9 -17.20 -13.95 -15.67
N CYS A 10 -18.51 -14.19 -15.73
CA CYS A 10 -19.33 -14.39 -14.54
C CYS A 10 -18.84 -15.60 -13.75
N ASN A 11 -18.66 -15.45 -12.44
CA ASN A 11 -18.18 -16.53 -11.59
C ASN A 11 -19.15 -17.72 -11.47
N ALA A 12 -20.46 -17.49 -11.64
CA ALA A 12 -21.49 -18.52 -11.46
C ALA A 12 -21.92 -19.23 -12.73
N CYS A 13 -22.14 -18.50 -13.83
CA CYS A 13 -22.66 -19.07 -15.09
C CYS A 13 -21.67 -19.01 -16.25
N SER A 14 -20.44 -18.53 -16.01
CA SER A 14 -19.38 -18.43 -17.02
C SER A 14 -19.72 -17.59 -18.27
N SER A 15 -20.76 -16.76 -18.19
CA SER A 15 -21.11 -15.83 -19.28
C SER A 15 -20.18 -14.63 -19.31
N GLU A 16 -19.90 -14.10 -20.50
CA GLU A 16 -19.16 -12.86 -20.65
C GLU A 16 -20.01 -11.67 -20.19
N ILE A 17 -19.46 -10.87 -19.28
CA ILE A 17 -20.11 -9.72 -18.66
C ILE A 17 -19.14 -8.52 -18.65
N GLY A 18 -19.65 -7.30 -18.52
CA GLY A 18 -18.79 -6.14 -18.31
C GLY A 18 -18.04 -6.25 -16.99
N ALA A 19 -16.76 -5.88 -16.93
CA ALA A 19 -15.98 -5.90 -15.70
C ALA A 19 -16.56 -4.96 -14.61
N SER A 20 -17.30 -3.94 -15.03
CA SER A 20 -18.05 -3.02 -14.17
C SER A 20 -19.43 -3.55 -13.73
N ALA A 21 -19.87 -4.71 -14.21
CA ALA A 21 -21.20 -5.26 -13.91
C ALA A 21 -21.23 -5.89 -12.50
N ARG A 22 -21.92 -5.23 -11.55
CA ARG A 22 -22.11 -5.76 -10.19
C ARG A 22 -22.92 -7.04 -10.14
N TYR A 23 -23.87 -7.17 -11.06
CA TYR A 23 -24.75 -8.32 -11.18
C TYR A 23 -24.62 -8.87 -12.59
N CYS A 24 -24.61 -10.20 -12.70
CA CYS A 24 -24.60 -10.86 -14.00
C CYS A 24 -25.95 -10.69 -14.69
N PRO A 25 -26.02 -10.15 -15.94
CA PRO A 25 -27.27 -10.03 -16.68
C PRO A 25 -27.86 -11.37 -17.13
N ASN A 26 -27.07 -12.45 -17.13
CA ASN A 26 -27.54 -13.77 -17.54
C ASN A 26 -28.14 -14.56 -16.36
N CYS A 27 -27.44 -14.64 -15.23
CA CYS A 27 -27.90 -15.45 -14.08
C CYS A 27 -28.37 -14.65 -12.86
N GLY A 28 -28.17 -13.32 -12.83
CA GLY A 28 -28.51 -12.47 -11.69
C GLY A 28 -27.50 -12.50 -10.54
N GLU A 29 -26.47 -13.37 -10.60
CA GLU A 29 -25.50 -13.52 -9.51
C GLU A 29 -24.68 -12.24 -9.29
N ARG A 30 -24.51 -11.86 -8.03
CA ARG A 30 -23.66 -10.72 -7.63
C ARG A 30 -22.20 -11.11 -7.75
N GLN A 31 -21.40 -10.29 -8.43
CA GLN A 31 -20.00 -10.60 -8.64
C GLN A 31 -19.16 -10.31 -7.37
N PRO A 32 -18.26 -11.22 -6.95
CA PRO A 32 -17.61 -11.16 -5.65
C PRO A 32 -16.59 -10.02 -5.51
N TRP A 33 -16.09 -9.48 -6.62
CA TRP A 33 -15.12 -8.38 -6.63
C TRP A 33 -15.71 -7.00 -6.34
N PHE A 34 -17.04 -6.86 -6.36
CA PHE A 34 -17.71 -5.69 -5.81
C PHE A 34 -17.96 -5.93 -4.34
N THR A 35 -16.96 -5.86 -3.47
CA THR A 35 -17.27 -5.75 -2.05
C THR A 35 -17.90 -4.37 -1.83
N ASP A 36 -19.03 -4.29 -1.12
CA ASP A 36 -19.50 -3.02 -0.57
C ASP A 36 -18.57 -2.67 0.60
N GLY A 37 -17.28 -2.50 0.28
CA GLY A 37 -16.27 -2.09 1.24
C GLY A 37 -16.68 -0.72 1.72
N ASP A 38 -16.90 -0.62 3.03
CA ASP A 38 -16.95 0.58 3.85
C ASP A 38 -15.63 1.37 3.81
N GLY A 39 -14.97 1.42 2.65
CA GLY A 39 -13.83 2.26 2.39
C GLY A 39 -14.24 3.69 2.58
N SER A 40 -14.02 4.18 3.80
CA SER A 40 -14.09 5.57 4.16
C SER A 40 -13.29 6.34 3.12
N LEU A 41 -14.00 7.07 2.26
CA LEU A 41 -13.41 7.95 1.24
C LEU A 41 -12.41 8.95 1.87
N GLU A 42 -12.49 9.12 3.20
CA GLU A 42 -11.59 9.92 4.02
C GLU A 42 -10.15 9.37 4.09
N GLU A 43 -9.94 8.06 3.88
CA GLU A 43 -8.60 7.45 3.86
C GLU A 43 -7.91 7.61 2.49
N VAL A 44 -8.69 7.71 1.42
CA VAL A 44 -8.19 8.06 0.07
C VAL A 44 -7.84 9.56 0.01
N TYR A 45 -8.69 10.43 0.59
CA TYR A 45 -8.47 11.88 0.56
C TYR A 45 -7.24 12.35 1.35
N ARG A 46 -6.79 11.61 2.37
CA ARG A 46 -5.64 12.04 3.20
C ARG A 46 -4.29 11.93 2.47
N ARG A 47 -4.20 11.27 1.30
CA ARG A 47 -2.92 10.99 0.62
C ARG A 47 -2.60 11.86 -0.61
N GLU A 48 -3.52 12.70 -1.05
CA GLU A 48 -3.36 13.47 -2.30
C GLU A 48 -3.17 14.97 -2.04
N MET A 49 -2.04 15.32 -1.43
CA MET A 49 -1.39 16.58 -1.79
C MET A 49 -0.17 16.24 -2.65
N ILE A 50 -0.43 16.03 -3.94
CA ILE A 50 0.59 16.16 -4.97
C ILE A 50 0.90 17.66 -5.08
N ALA A 51 2.04 18.08 -4.53
CA ALA A 51 2.57 19.39 -4.88
C ALA A 51 3.00 19.30 -6.35
N GLU A 52 2.22 19.91 -7.24
CA GLU A 52 2.56 20.05 -8.65
C GLU A 52 3.91 20.79 -8.73
N ALA A 53 4.94 20.13 -9.23
CA ALA A 53 6.17 20.80 -9.62
C ALA A 53 5.88 21.65 -10.87
N GLU A 54 6.45 22.85 -10.96
CA GLU A 54 6.21 23.82 -12.04
C GLU A 54 6.52 23.30 -13.46
N ASP A 55 7.12 22.11 -13.59
CA ASP A 55 7.47 21.42 -14.83
C ASP A 55 6.56 20.21 -15.16
N GLY A 56 5.52 19.94 -14.37
CA GLY A 56 4.59 18.83 -14.61
C GLY A 56 5.19 17.43 -14.35
N GLY A 57 6.33 17.37 -13.66
CA GLY A 57 6.93 16.12 -13.22
C GLY A 57 6.17 15.51 -12.05
N LEU A 58 5.69 14.27 -12.19
CA LEU A 58 5.12 13.49 -11.10
C LEU A 58 6.27 13.04 -10.17
N GLN A 59 6.58 13.83 -9.13
CA GLN A 59 7.51 13.41 -8.08
C GLN A 59 6.80 12.44 -7.13
N ILE A 60 6.85 11.16 -7.48
CA ILE A 60 6.64 10.09 -6.50
C ILE A 60 7.84 10.16 -5.57
N GLY A 61 7.68 10.80 -4.42
CA GLY A 61 8.69 10.77 -3.37
C GLY A 61 8.91 9.33 -2.96
N ASP A 62 10.00 8.73 -3.43
CA ASP A 62 10.47 7.44 -2.98
C ASP A 62 10.57 7.51 -1.45
N ARG A 63 9.64 6.86 -0.75
CA ARG A 63 9.85 6.57 0.67
C ARG A 63 11.15 5.78 0.71
N ALA A 64 12.22 6.39 1.24
CA ALA A 64 13.48 5.72 1.43
C ALA A 64 13.20 4.39 2.12
N GLN A 65 13.32 3.29 1.36
CA GLN A 65 13.03 1.97 1.85
C GLN A 65 14.16 1.63 2.82
N VAL A 66 13.93 1.88 4.11
CA VAL A 66 14.90 1.55 5.15
C VAL A 66 15.00 0.04 5.18
N ASP A 67 16.12 -0.50 4.71
CA ASP A 67 16.40 -1.92 4.78
C ASP A 67 16.32 -2.39 6.24
N PRO A 68 15.41 -3.32 6.58
CA PRO A 68 15.21 -3.74 7.97
C PRO A 68 16.48 -4.39 8.56
N ARG A 69 17.36 -4.92 7.68
CA ARG A 69 18.68 -5.43 8.08
C ARG A 69 19.62 -4.33 8.56
N VAL A 70 19.62 -3.17 7.90
CA VAL A 70 20.47 -2.01 8.27
C VAL A 70 19.98 -1.39 9.57
N LEU A 71 18.65 -1.24 9.71
CA LEU A 71 18.06 -0.76 10.96
C LEU A 71 18.35 -1.71 12.13
N GLY A 72 18.24 -3.03 11.92
CA GLY A 72 18.59 -4.04 12.92
C GLY A 72 20.05 -3.96 13.36
N LEU A 73 20.98 -3.84 12.41
CA LEU A 73 22.42 -3.70 12.71
C LEU A 73 22.72 -2.43 13.53
N LEU A 74 22.06 -1.32 13.22
CA LEU A 74 22.24 -0.04 13.91
C LEU A 74 21.72 -0.11 15.36
N VAL A 75 20.58 -0.76 15.59
CA VAL A 75 20.04 -1.00 16.94
C VAL A 75 20.98 -1.89 17.76
N ILE A 76 21.51 -2.95 17.17
CA ILE A 76 22.46 -3.85 17.85
C ILE A 76 23.76 -3.09 18.19
N ALA A 77 24.29 -2.29 17.26
CA ALA A 77 25.51 -1.51 17.48
C ALA A 77 25.35 -0.48 18.61
N LEU A 78 24.23 0.24 18.64
CA LEU A 78 23.92 1.18 19.73
C LEU A 78 23.75 0.44 21.07
N GLY A 79 23.07 -0.71 21.07
CA GLY A 79 22.95 -1.56 22.25
C GLY A 79 24.30 -1.99 22.82
N LEU A 80 25.18 -2.52 21.98
CA LEU A 80 26.54 -2.92 22.39
C LEU A 80 27.36 -1.74 22.91
N ALA A 81 27.27 -0.57 22.27
CA ALA A 81 27.97 0.64 22.73
C ALA A 81 27.50 1.08 24.14
N THR A 82 26.20 1.03 24.40
CA THR A 82 25.68 1.34 25.75
C THR A 82 26.13 0.33 26.80
N ILE A 83 26.17 -0.97 26.46
CA ILE A 83 26.67 -2.02 27.37
C ILE A 83 28.15 -1.81 27.68
N SER A 84 28.99 -1.48 26.69
CA SER A 84 30.40 -1.17 26.90
C SER A 84 30.60 0.07 27.78
N LEU A 85 29.81 1.12 27.59
CA LEU A 85 29.86 2.33 28.44
C LEU A 85 29.49 2.03 29.89
N ILE A 86 28.47 1.20 30.12
CA ILE A 86 28.08 0.75 31.47
C ILE A 86 29.20 -0.09 32.09
N ALA A 87 29.78 -1.04 31.34
CA ALA A 87 30.86 -1.89 31.84
C ALA A 87 32.09 -1.09 32.28
N VAL A 88 32.49 -0.07 31.50
CA VAL A 88 33.60 0.84 31.84
C VAL A 88 33.23 1.76 33.01
N GLY A 89 31.99 2.26 33.05
CA GLY A 89 31.51 3.09 34.17
C GLY A 89 31.42 2.34 35.49
N VAL A 90 31.10 1.05 35.47
CA VAL A 90 31.04 0.17 36.65
C VAL A 90 32.43 -0.25 37.12
N THR A 91 33.45 -0.27 36.27
CA THR A 91 34.84 -0.55 36.67
C THR A 91 35.60 0.68 37.18
N ALA A 92 35.04 1.89 37.03
CA ALA A 92 35.63 3.15 37.48
C ALA A 92 35.07 3.68 38.83
N LEU A 93 34.14 2.94 39.46
CA LEU A 93 33.64 3.18 40.82
C LEU A 93 34.30 2.21 41.82
#